data_AF-A0A9X9FTB1-F1
#
_entry.id   AF-A0A9X9FTB1-F1
#
_cell.length_a   1.000
_cell.length_b   1.000
_cell.length_c   1.000
_cell.angle_alpha   90.00
_cell.angle_beta   90.00
_cell.angle_gamma   90.00
#
_symmetry.space_group_name_H-M   'P 1'
#
loop_
_entity.id
_entity.type
_entity.pdbx_description
1 polymer ?
#
loop_
_entity_poly.entity_id
_entity_poly.type
_entity_poly.pdbx_seq_one_letter_code
_entity_poly.pdbx_strand_id
1 'polypeptide(L)'
;MTNFHVGQKVVCIDSSVGFEQFLEIKEGEIYEIAWIGPFEHYTQGSFIGVRLKGVDRGVCPQFGYDNPPFAARRFRPLVRDKLSALRGLLAGGPVTEKFEEPKRKVREGV
;
A
#
# COMPACT_ATOMS: atom_id res chain seq x y z
N MET A 1 -10.96 -6.06 -7.36
CA MET A 1 -10.91 -4.76 -6.67
C MET A 1 -10.40 -5.00 -5.27
N THR A 2 -9.35 -4.29 -4.86
CA THR A 2 -8.78 -4.43 -3.53
C THR A 2 -9.64 -3.61 -2.57
N ASN A 3 -10.29 -4.25 -1.59
CA ASN A 3 -11.08 -3.55 -0.58
C ASN A 3 -10.14 -2.85 0.40
N PHE A 4 -9.91 -1.56 0.17
CA PHE A 4 -9.19 -0.70 1.07
C PHE A 4 -10.15 0.02 2.03
N HIS A 5 -9.73 0.21 3.28
CA HIS A 5 -10.45 1.00 4.25
C HIS A 5 -9.50 1.88 5.08
N VAL A 6 -10.02 2.95 5.66
CA VAL A 6 -9.27 3.82 6.58
C VAL A 6 -8.80 3.01 7.80
N GLY A 7 -7.58 3.28 8.27
CA GLY A 7 -6.92 2.54 9.35
C GLY A 7 -6.28 1.21 8.92
N GLN A 8 -6.41 0.81 7.65
CA GLN A 8 -5.80 -0.43 7.17
C GLN A 8 -4.31 -0.27 6.97
N LYS A 9 -3.53 -1.28 7.41
CA LYS A 9 -2.11 -1.37 7.08
C LYS A 9 -1.92 -1.94 5.67
N VAL A 10 -1.08 -1.27 4.90
CA VAL A 10 -0.76 -1.62 3.53
C VAL A 10 0.74 -1.58 3.31
N VAL A 11 1.25 -2.44 2.44
CA VAL A 11 2.64 -2.40 1.99
C VAL A 11 2.73 -1.69 0.64
N CYS A 12 3.70 -0.80 0.49
CA CYS A 12 4.02 -0.20 -0.80
C CYS A 12 4.71 -1.24 -1.69
N ILE A 13 4.11 -1.55 -2.84
CA ILE A 13 4.65 -2.51 -3.82
C ILE A 13 5.23 -1.83 -5.06
N ASP A 14 4.99 -0.53 -5.20
CA ASP A 14 5.42 0.26 -6.35
C ASP A 14 5.72 1.67 -5.86
N SER A 15 7.01 1.98 -5.80
CA SER A 15 7.58 3.28 -5.47
C SER A 15 8.11 3.99 -6.72
N SER A 16 7.72 3.55 -7.92
CA SER A 16 8.13 4.22 -9.16
C SER A 16 7.54 5.63 -9.25
N VAL A 17 8.41 6.62 -9.39
CA VAL A 17 8.04 8.02 -9.60
C VAL A 17 8.02 8.34 -11.08
N GLY A 18 7.03 9.11 -11.52
CA GLY A 18 7.19 9.93 -12.72
C GLY A 18 8.20 11.06 -12.44
N PHE A 19 8.69 11.71 -13.50
CA PHE A 19 9.75 12.73 -13.46
C PHE A 19 9.48 13.93 -12.51
N GLU A 20 8.26 14.08 -12.00
CA GLU A 20 7.78 15.24 -11.25
C GLU A 20 7.27 14.91 -9.83
N GLN A 21 7.48 13.68 -9.33
CA GLN A 21 6.98 13.28 -8.01
C GLN A 21 8.14 13.01 -7.05
N PHE A 22 8.18 13.76 -5.95
CA PHE A 22 8.92 13.36 -4.76
C PHE A 22 8.13 12.26 -4.07
N LEU A 23 8.78 11.14 -3.76
CA LEU A 23 8.14 10.03 -3.05
C LEU A 23 8.60 9.97 -1.60
N GLU A 24 7.64 10.17 -0.70
CA GLU A 24 7.77 9.89 0.73
C GLU A 24 7.40 8.43 1.07
N ILE A 25 7.30 7.56 0.05
CA ILE A 25 7.04 6.13 0.26
C ILE A 25 8.16 5.29 -0.33
N LYS A 26 8.44 4.14 0.28
CA LYS A 26 9.44 3.18 -0.16
C LYS A 26 8.81 1.82 -0.38
N GLU A 27 9.24 1.13 -1.43
CA GLU A 27 8.87 -0.27 -1.65
C GLU A 27 9.24 -1.14 -0.44
N GLY A 28 8.31 -2.01 -0.04
CA GLY A 28 8.44 -2.87 1.14
C GLY A 28 8.08 -2.20 2.47
N GLU A 29 7.99 -0.87 2.54
CA GLU A 29 7.54 -0.20 3.76
C GLU A 29 6.04 -0.32 3.98
N ILE A 30 5.66 -0.36 5.26
CA ILE A 30 4.30 -0.51 5.74
C ILE A 30 3.74 0.86 6.13
N TYR A 31 2.56 1.18 5.61
CA TYR A 31 1.85 2.42 5.88
C TYR A 31 0.43 2.14 6.35
N GLU A 32 -0.20 3.14 6.97
CA GLU A 32 -1.60 3.10 7.40
C GLU A 32 -2.43 4.06 6.54
N ILE A 33 -3.56 3.59 5.98
CA ILE A 33 -4.45 4.44 5.18
C ILE A 33 -5.16 5.45 6.08
N ALA A 34 -5.00 6.74 5.81
CA ALA A 34 -5.71 7.84 6.47
C ALA A 34 -6.96 8.29 5.70
N TRP A 35 -6.94 8.16 4.37
CA TRP A 35 -8.08 8.52 3.51
C TRP A 35 -8.10 7.65 2.27
N ILE A 36 -9.31 7.38 1.76
CA ILE A 36 -9.55 6.72 0.49
C ILE A 36 -10.71 7.38 -0.23
N GLY A 37 -10.57 7.57 -1.54
CA GLY A 37 -11.66 8.08 -2.37
C GLY A 37 -11.28 8.17 -3.84
N PRO A 38 -12.25 8.47 -4.71
CA PRO A 38 -11.97 8.79 -6.10
C PRO A 38 -11.15 10.07 -6.18
N PHE A 39 -10.21 10.11 -7.11
CA PHE A 39 -9.41 11.29 -7.42
C PHE A 39 -9.23 11.36 -8.93
N GLU A 40 -9.40 12.57 -9.47
CA GLU A 40 -9.23 12.84 -10.89
C GLU A 40 -7.98 13.69 -11.07
N HIS A 41 -6.99 13.13 -11.75
CA HIS A 41 -5.77 13.83 -12.08
C HIS A 41 -5.76 14.18 -13.56
N TYR A 42 -5.44 15.42 -13.88
CA TYR A 42 -5.48 15.94 -15.25
C TYR A 42 -4.70 15.06 -16.26
N THR A 43 -3.54 14.53 -15.88
CA THR A 43 -2.71 13.67 -16.77
C THR A 43 -2.86 12.16 -16.52
N GLN A 44 -3.28 11.73 -15.34
CA GLN A 44 -3.31 10.30 -14.98
C GLN A 44 -4.72 9.71 -15.07
N GLY A 45 -5.72 10.54 -15.38
CA GLY A 45 -7.13 10.16 -15.40
C GLY A 45 -7.71 9.96 -14.01
N SER A 46 -8.87 9.30 -13.95
CA SER A 46 -9.57 8.98 -12.70
C SER A 46 -9.04 7.69 -12.08
N PHE A 47 -8.76 7.72 -10.78
CA PHE A 47 -8.35 6.54 -10.02
C PHE A 47 -8.82 6.60 -8.56
N ILE A 48 -8.73 5.48 -7.86
CA ILE A 48 -8.92 5.46 -6.41
C ILE A 48 -7.61 5.88 -5.75
N GLY A 49 -7.64 7.02 -5.06
CA GLY A 49 -6.52 7.57 -4.31
C GLY A 49 -6.51 7.08 -2.86
N VAL A 50 -5.31 6.97 -2.29
CA VAL A 50 -5.08 6.76 -0.86
C VAL A 50 -4.12 7.81 -0.31
N ARG A 51 -4.44 8.36 0.86
CA ARG A 51 -3.49 9.15 1.66
C ARG A 51 -3.03 8.30 2.83
N LEU A 52 -1.76 8.43 3.20
CA LEU A 52 -1.15 7.65 4.25
C LEU A 52 -0.99 8.49 5.51
N LYS A 53 -1.15 7.87 6.67
CA LYS A 53 -0.98 8.53 7.96
C LYS A 53 0.48 8.92 8.16
N GLY A 54 0.72 10.19 8.50
CA GLY A 54 2.06 10.73 8.72
C GLY A 54 2.86 11.00 7.44
N VAL A 55 2.23 10.91 6.26
CA VAL A 55 2.83 11.27 4.98
C VAL A 55 2.06 12.48 4.45
N ASP A 56 2.74 13.62 4.35
CA ASP A 56 2.15 14.86 3.85
C ASP A 56 2.94 15.38 2.66
N ARG A 57 2.31 15.29 1.48
CA ARG A 57 2.94 15.68 0.23
C ARG A 57 2.89 17.18 -0.02
N GLY A 58 2.24 17.95 0.87
CA GLY A 58 2.03 19.38 0.71
C GLY A 58 1.31 19.73 -0.59
N VAL A 59 1.52 20.95 -1.07
CA VAL A 59 0.96 21.42 -2.34
C VAL A 59 1.86 20.99 -3.49
N CYS A 60 1.29 20.30 -4.48
CA CYS A 60 2.02 19.91 -5.68
C CYS A 60 2.46 21.16 -6.46
N PRO A 61 3.77 21.39 -6.67
CA PRO A 61 4.25 22.61 -7.33
C PRO A 61 3.84 22.70 -8.80
N GLN A 62 3.69 21.55 -9.50
CA GLN A 62 3.27 21.52 -10.89
C GLN A 62 1.78 21.84 -11.07
N PHE A 63 0.92 21.21 -10.25
CA PHE A 63 -0.52 21.16 -10.51
C PHE A 63 -1.37 21.88 -9.46
N GLY A 64 -0.77 22.34 -8.36
CA GLY A 64 -1.45 23.06 -7.28
C GLY A 64 -2.37 22.19 -6.43
N TYR A 65 -2.38 20.86 -6.61
CA TYR A 65 -3.18 19.96 -5.77
C TYR A 65 -2.67 19.96 -4.33
N ASP A 66 -3.57 20.18 -3.37
CA ASP A 66 -3.27 20.09 -1.94
C ASP A 66 -3.27 18.63 -1.47
N ASN A 67 -2.11 18.18 -1.00
CA ASN A 67 -1.80 16.83 -0.54
C ASN A 67 -2.38 15.73 -1.47
N PRO A 68 -1.89 15.62 -2.71
CA PRO A 68 -2.46 14.73 -3.72
C PRO A 68 -2.34 13.25 -3.30
N PRO A 69 -3.40 12.44 -3.37
CA PRO A 69 -3.34 11.05 -2.95
C PRO A 69 -2.46 10.20 -3.87
N PHE A 70 -1.95 9.09 -3.35
CA PHE A 70 -1.28 8.07 -4.16
C PHE A 70 -2.29 7.15 -4.82
N ALA A 71 -2.01 6.64 -6.01
CA ALA A 71 -2.88 5.65 -6.63
C ALA A 71 -2.91 4.35 -5.80
N ALA A 72 -4.11 3.89 -5.44
CA ALA A 72 -4.32 2.71 -4.61
C ALA A 72 -3.66 1.43 -5.16
N ARG A 73 -3.47 1.35 -6.48
CA ARG A 73 -2.79 0.23 -7.17
C ARG A 73 -1.33 0.02 -6.72
N ARG A 74 -0.71 1.04 -6.11
CA ARG A 74 0.69 1.00 -5.63
C ARG A 74 0.83 0.30 -4.28
N PHE A 75 -0.28 -0.07 -3.67
CA PHE A 75 -0.32 -0.69 -2.35
C PHE A 75 -0.96 -2.06 -2.40
N ARG A 76 -0.56 -2.92 -1.46
CA ARG A 76 -1.28 -4.15 -1.16
C ARG A 76 -1.72 -4.18 0.30
N PRO A 77 -2.92 -4.68 0.59
CA PRO A 77 -3.37 -4.85 1.96
C PRO A 77 -2.51 -5.89 2.66
N LEU A 78 -2.02 -5.55 3.84
CA LEU A 78 -1.48 -6.54 4.75
C LEU A 78 -2.65 -7.30 5.35
N VAL A 79 -2.97 -8.42 4.75
CA VAL A 79 -3.93 -9.36 5.34
C VAL A 79 -3.20 -10.02 6.49
N ARG A 80 -3.63 -9.74 7.73
CA ARG A 80 -3.22 -10.58 8.86
C ARG A 80 -3.55 -12.01 8.51
N ASP A 81 -2.53 -12.85 8.43
CA ASP A 81 -2.73 -14.25 8.11
C ASP A 81 -3.37 -14.97 9.31
N LYS A 82 -4.70 -14.85 9.40
CA LYS A 82 -5.51 -15.55 10.39
C LYS A 82 -5.32 -17.06 10.28
N LEU A 83 -4.95 -17.58 9.10
CA LEU A 83 -4.66 -19.01 8.92
C LEU A 83 -3.29 -19.38 9.49
N SER A 84 -2.29 -18.52 9.41
CA SER A 84 -1.01 -18.76 10.11
C SER A 84 -1.17 -18.74 11.63
N ALA A 85 -2.02 -17.86 12.17
CA ALA A 85 -2.37 -17.90 13.59
C ALA A 85 -3.11 -19.21 13.98
N LEU A 86 -4.03 -19.69 13.13
CA LEU A 86 -4.71 -20.97 13.33
C LEU A 86 -3.79 -22.18 13.15
N ARG A 87 -2.83 -22.13 12.22
CA ARG A 87 -1.81 -23.18 12.04
C ARG A 87 -0.86 -23.25 13.23
N GLY A 88 -0.47 -22.11 13.81
CA GLY A 88 0.30 -22.07 15.05
C GLY A 88 -0.46 -22.69 16.23
N LEU A 89 -1.77 -22.41 16.33
CA LEU A 89 -2.64 -23.01 17.33
C LEU A 89 -2.79 -24.53 17.14
N LEU A 90 -2.96 -25.01 15.89
CA LEU A 90 -3.05 -26.44 15.58
C LEU A 90 -1.72 -27.18 15.82
N ALA A 91 -0.58 -26.49 15.66
CA ALA A 91 0.76 -27.05 15.82
C ALA A 91 1.29 -27.01 17.26
N GLY A 92 0.51 -26.55 18.24
CA GLY A 92 0.84 -26.60 19.66
C GLY A 92 2.01 -25.71 20.11
N GLY A 93 2.41 -24.73 19.30
CA GLY A 93 3.54 -23.82 19.58
C GLY A 93 3.12 -22.38 19.91
N PRO A 94 3.97 -21.58 20.57
CA PRO A 94 3.66 -20.20 20.92
C PRO A 94 3.40 -19.36 19.66
N VAL A 95 2.33 -18.56 19.71
CA VAL A 95 1.87 -17.67 18.62
C VAL A 95 2.86 -16.51 18.46
N THR A 96 3.98 -16.74 17.80
CA THR A 96 4.80 -15.62 17.31
C THR A 96 4.20 -15.14 15.99
N GLU A 97 3.50 -14.00 16.04
CA GLU A 97 3.01 -13.28 14.86
C GLU A 97 4.20 -12.81 14.00
N LYS A 98 4.70 -13.69 13.13
CA LYS A 98 5.63 -13.29 12.07
C LYS A 98 4.81 -12.83 10.88
N PHE A 99 4.90 -11.55 10.56
CA PHE A 99 4.42 -11.00 9.29
C PHE A 99 5.28 -11.59 8.17
N GLU A 100 4.80 -12.65 7.54
CA GLU A 100 5.49 -13.28 6.41
C GLU A 100 5.06 -12.59 5.11
N GLU A 101 6.01 -11.96 4.43
CA GLU A 101 5.78 -11.36 3.12
C GLU A 101 5.49 -12.47 2.09
N PRO A 102 4.55 -12.24 1.15
CA PRO A 102 4.19 -13.25 0.17
C PRO A 102 5.35 -13.49 -0.80
N LYS A 103 6.11 -14.58 -0.59
CA LYS A 103 7.15 -15.04 -1.53
C LYS A 103 6.51 -15.41 -2.86
N ARG A 104 6.76 -14.60 -3.89
CA ARG A 104 6.31 -14.85 -5.26
C ARG A 104 7.14 -16.00 -5.85
N LYS A 105 6.49 -17.09 -6.30
CA LYS A 105 7.16 -18.12 -7.10
C LYS A 105 7.57 -17.50 -8.44
N VAL A 106 8.86 -17.30 -8.65
CA VAL A 106 9.42 -17.06 -9.98
C VAL A 106 9.24 -18.34 -10.77
N ARG A 107 8.53 -18.29 -11.91
CA ARG A 107 8.51 -19.40 -12.86
C ARG A 107 9.85 -19.34 -13.60
N GLU A 108 10.69 -20.35 -13.41
CA GLU A 108 11.85 -20.56 -14.28
C GLU A 108 11.34 -20.83 -15.69
N GLY A 109 11.97 -20.15 -16.66
CA GLY A 109 11.57 -20.12 -18.06
C GLY A 109 11.66 -21.49 -18.74
N VAL A 110 10.78 -21.67 -19.71
CA VAL A 110 10.81 -22.70 -20.77
C VAL A 110 11.90 -22.37 -21.77
#